data_AF-A0A1X6N1Y8-F1
#
_entry.id   AF-A0A1X6N1Y8-F1
#
_cell.length_a   1.000
_cell.length_b   1.000
_cell.length_c   1.000
_cell.angle_alpha   90.00
_cell.angle_beta   90.00
_cell.angle_gamma   90.00
#
_symmetry.space_group_name_H-M   'P 1'
#
loop_
_entity.id
_entity.type
_entity.pdbx_description
1 polymer ?
#
loop_
_entity_poly.entity_id
_entity_poly.type
_entity_poly.pdbx_seq_one_letter_code
_entity_poly.pdbx_strand_id
1 'polypeptide(L)'
;TGAGPRSIPGFGLLADEFPAPALKLWTLPGAEGGAGRAYAWFDEARGIRVPLRPTGGNIDTRHVTAGATLFLPVEVEGALFSIGDGHAAQGDGEVCGTAIETPMKVTVRLTVVQDTPYVQTPHFATPSAGSPADSGGCYCTTGVDPDIREATRAAVRGMIAYLGATHGLSRTDAYMLCSVAGDLRMHEVVPSHGRLFARAGGGASVQAR
;
A
#
# COMPACT_ATOMS: atom_id res chain seq x y z
N THR A 1 5.41 23.07 0.23
CA THR A 1 6.55 22.54 -0.54
C THR A 1 6.98 21.23 0.08
N GLY A 2 7.11 20.16 -0.71
CA GLY A 2 7.58 18.85 -0.23
C GLY A 2 8.95 18.55 -0.84
N ALA A 3 9.85 17.92 -0.08
CA ALA A 3 11.07 17.37 -0.66
C ALA A 3 10.68 16.18 -1.56
N GLY A 4 11.27 16.08 -2.75
CA GLY A 4 11.12 14.93 -3.65
C GLY A 4 12.34 14.02 -3.65
N PRO A 5 12.47 13.10 -4.61
CA PRO A 5 13.56 12.13 -4.65
C PRO A 5 14.93 12.81 -4.58
N ARG A 6 15.83 12.12 -3.86
CA ARG A 6 17.21 12.52 -3.62
C ARG A 6 18.14 11.49 -4.25
N SER A 7 19.12 11.96 -5.02
CA SER A 7 20.33 11.18 -5.27
C SER A 7 21.27 11.44 -4.11
N ILE A 8 21.62 10.38 -3.38
CA ILE A 8 22.51 10.44 -2.22
C ILE A 8 23.78 9.67 -2.60
N PRO A 9 24.96 10.32 -2.59
CA PRO A 9 26.22 9.64 -2.92
C PRO A 9 26.44 8.42 -2.03
N GLY A 10 26.83 7.30 -2.63
CA GLY A 10 27.06 6.04 -1.93
C GLY A 10 25.79 5.26 -1.53
N PHE A 11 24.61 5.71 -1.95
CA PHE A 11 23.34 5.04 -1.68
C PHE A 11 22.52 4.86 -2.97
N GLY A 12 22.00 3.65 -3.19
CA GLY A 12 21.22 3.29 -4.39
C GLY A 12 21.99 2.41 -5.38
N LEU A 13 21.24 1.80 -6.30
CA LEU A 13 21.74 0.76 -7.22
C LEU A 13 22.88 1.21 -8.14
N LEU A 14 22.92 2.49 -8.50
CA LEU A 14 23.88 3.08 -9.45
C LEU A 14 24.71 4.18 -8.77
N ALA A 15 24.99 4.06 -7.48
CA ALA A 15 25.67 5.09 -6.71
C ALA A 15 27.10 5.40 -7.23
N ASP A 16 27.72 4.44 -7.93
CA ASP A 16 29.00 4.58 -8.63
C ASP A 16 28.89 5.41 -9.92
N GLU A 17 27.77 5.31 -10.64
CA GLU A 17 27.49 6.13 -11.84
C GLU A 17 26.98 7.54 -11.51
N PHE A 18 26.36 7.73 -10.34
CA PHE A 18 25.79 9.01 -9.88
C PHE A 18 26.44 9.51 -8.59
N PRO A 19 27.74 9.87 -8.61
CA PRO A 19 28.48 10.22 -7.39
C PRO A 19 28.12 11.59 -6.80
N ALA A 20 27.39 12.44 -7.55
CA ALA A 20 27.01 13.77 -7.10
C ALA A 20 25.63 13.78 -6.44
N PRO A 21 25.44 14.50 -5.31
CA PRO A 21 24.14 14.63 -4.69
C PRO A 21 23.20 15.46 -5.58
N ALA A 22 21.93 15.08 -5.62
CA ALA A 22 20.90 15.83 -6.33
C ALA A 22 19.58 15.81 -5.54
N LEU A 23 18.84 16.92 -5.57
CA LEU A 23 17.54 17.05 -4.93
C LEU A 23 16.56 17.66 -5.93
N LYS A 24 15.46 16.95 -6.19
CA LYS A 24 14.32 17.52 -6.92
C LYS A 24 13.29 18.02 -5.90
N LEU A 25 12.97 19.30 -5.95
CA LEU A 25 11.92 19.90 -5.11
C LEU A 25 10.58 19.85 -5.85
N TRP A 26 9.51 19.47 -5.14
CA TRP A 26 8.19 19.29 -5.73
C TRP A 26 7.17 20.18 -5.03
N THR A 27 6.31 20.78 -5.84
CA THR A 27 5.10 21.43 -5.36
C THR A 27 3.97 20.41 -5.42
N LEU A 28 3.57 19.92 -4.25
CA LEU A 28 2.38 19.09 -4.14
C LEU A 28 1.13 19.99 -4.24
N PRO A 29 0.08 19.58 -4.96
CA PRO A 29 -1.20 20.27 -4.92
C PRO A 29 -1.70 20.34 -3.46
N GLY A 30 -2.26 21.50 -3.09
CA GLY A 30 -2.54 21.86 -1.69
C GLY A 30 -3.34 20.79 -0.94
N ALA A 31 -2.91 20.51 0.30
CA ALA A 31 -3.58 19.65 1.27
C ALA A 31 -4.89 20.28 1.82
N GLU A 32 -5.54 21.16 1.05
CA GLU A 32 -6.78 21.81 1.43
C GLU A 32 -7.95 21.10 0.75
N GLY A 33 -8.50 20.09 1.45
CA GLY A 33 -9.93 19.83 1.55
C GLY A 33 -10.78 19.55 0.31
N GLY A 34 -10.26 19.50 -0.91
CA GLY A 34 -11.09 19.25 -2.10
C GLY A 34 -10.30 18.66 -3.26
N ALA A 35 -10.63 17.40 -3.63
CA ALA A 35 -10.33 16.69 -4.88
C ALA A 35 -9.17 17.22 -5.79
N GLY A 36 -8.03 17.55 -5.20
CA GLY A 36 -6.98 18.35 -5.85
C GLY A 36 -5.84 17.50 -6.38
N ARG A 37 -5.82 17.29 -7.70
CA ARG A 37 -4.80 16.63 -8.55
C ARG A 37 -4.22 15.31 -8.02
N ALA A 38 -4.59 14.22 -8.69
CA ALA A 38 -4.15 12.83 -8.46
C ALA A 38 -2.66 12.53 -8.72
N TYR A 39 -1.84 13.55 -9.00
CA TYR A 39 -0.46 13.39 -9.42
C TYR A 39 0.37 14.64 -9.06
N ALA A 40 1.68 14.46 -8.94
CA ALA A 40 2.67 15.52 -8.85
C ALA A 40 3.49 15.57 -10.16
N TRP A 41 4.03 16.75 -10.50
CA TRP A 41 4.82 16.94 -11.70
C TRP A 41 6.29 16.61 -11.47
N PHE A 42 6.82 15.63 -12.20
CA PHE A 42 8.27 15.41 -12.28
C PHE A 42 8.91 16.48 -13.18
N ASP A 43 8.30 16.72 -14.33
CA ASP A 43 8.70 17.73 -15.30
C ASP A 43 7.45 18.21 -16.04
N GLU A 44 6.95 19.38 -15.64
CA GLU A 44 5.72 19.94 -16.21
C GLU A 44 5.90 20.33 -17.68
N ALA A 45 7.07 20.84 -18.06
CA ALA A 45 7.37 21.23 -19.44
C ALA A 45 7.42 20.02 -20.38
N ARG A 46 7.87 18.87 -19.87
CA ARG A 46 7.90 17.59 -20.61
C ARG A 46 6.65 16.73 -20.40
N GLY A 47 5.68 17.20 -19.62
CA GLY A 47 4.43 16.48 -19.35
C GLY A 47 4.57 15.23 -18.47
N ILE A 48 5.66 15.07 -17.72
CA ILE A 48 5.95 13.86 -16.92
C ILE A 48 5.30 13.98 -15.53
N ARG A 49 4.41 13.03 -15.21
CA ARG A 49 3.57 13.02 -14.00
C ARG A 49 3.86 11.78 -13.15
N VAL A 50 3.77 11.92 -11.82
CA VAL A 50 3.85 10.83 -10.84
C VAL A 50 2.54 10.77 -10.06
N PRO A 51 1.77 9.67 -10.11
CA PRO A 51 0.55 9.52 -9.34
C PRO A 51 0.78 9.69 -7.83
N LEU A 52 -0.13 10.39 -7.15
CA LEU A 52 -0.13 10.57 -5.69
C LEU A 52 -1.15 9.67 -4.99
N ARG A 53 -1.87 8.84 -5.75
CA ARG A 53 -2.92 7.96 -5.24
C ARG A 53 -2.31 6.74 -4.53
N PRO A 54 -3.01 6.14 -3.56
CA PRO A 54 -2.54 4.94 -2.85
C PRO A 54 -2.67 3.69 -3.75
N THR A 55 -1.85 3.60 -4.79
CA THR A 55 -1.85 2.50 -5.78
C THR A 55 -0.94 1.34 -5.40
N GLY A 56 -0.53 1.24 -4.14
CA GLY A 56 0.54 0.35 -3.66
C GLY A 56 1.65 1.16 -3.00
N GLY A 57 2.89 0.92 -3.42
CA GLY A 57 4.09 1.54 -2.84
C GLY A 57 4.78 0.59 -1.86
N ASN A 58 5.34 1.16 -0.79
CA ASN A 58 5.96 0.41 0.30
C ASN A 58 4.86 -0.15 1.21
N ILE A 59 4.33 -1.33 0.86
CA ILE A 59 3.18 -1.92 1.57
C ILE A 59 3.64 -2.60 2.87
N ASP A 60 4.80 -3.25 2.84
CA ASP A 60 5.47 -3.90 3.96
C ASP A 60 4.53 -4.71 4.84
N THR A 61 3.85 -5.64 4.18
CA THR A 61 3.01 -6.62 4.85
C THR A 61 3.59 -8.01 4.70
N ARG A 62 3.84 -8.68 5.83
CA ARG A 62 4.33 -10.06 5.87
C ARG A 62 3.33 -11.09 5.33
N HIS A 63 2.12 -10.65 4.98
CA HIS A 63 1.02 -11.51 4.52
C HIS A 63 0.96 -11.66 2.99
N VAL A 64 1.63 -10.80 2.23
CA VAL A 64 1.72 -10.94 0.77
C VAL A 64 2.89 -11.86 0.45
N THR A 65 2.63 -13.16 0.55
CA THR A 65 3.59 -14.23 0.28
C THR A 65 3.17 -15.07 -0.94
N ALA A 66 3.93 -16.11 -1.27
CA ALA A 66 3.53 -17.08 -2.29
C ALA A 66 2.10 -17.61 -2.03
N GLY A 67 1.26 -17.57 -3.05
CA GLY A 67 -0.16 -17.97 -2.98
C GLY A 67 -1.13 -16.84 -2.65
N ALA A 68 -0.66 -15.69 -2.15
CA ALA A 68 -1.51 -14.53 -1.95
C ALA A 68 -1.90 -13.87 -3.29
N THR A 69 -3.04 -13.18 -3.29
CA THR A 69 -3.48 -12.32 -4.39
C THR A 69 -3.52 -10.87 -3.91
N LEU A 70 -2.76 -9.99 -4.56
CA LEU A 70 -2.76 -8.54 -4.29
C LEU A 70 -3.63 -7.82 -5.32
N PHE A 71 -4.59 -7.03 -4.85
CA PHE A 71 -5.46 -6.18 -5.66
C PHE A 71 -4.98 -4.73 -5.55
N LEU A 72 -4.65 -4.14 -6.69
CA LEU A 72 -4.19 -2.75 -6.79
C LEU A 72 -5.16 -1.95 -7.67
N PRO A 73 -5.52 -0.70 -7.29
CA PRO A 73 -6.30 0.15 -8.17
C PRO A 73 -5.49 0.53 -9.42
N VAL A 74 -6.13 0.43 -10.59
CA VAL A 74 -5.54 0.83 -11.87
C VAL A 74 -5.92 2.27 -12.17
N GLU A 75 -4.96 3.19 -12.03
CA GLU A 75 -5.17 4.64 -12.17
C GLU A 75 -4.68 5.21 -13.50
N VAL A 76 -3.93 4.42 -14.27
CA VAL A 76 -3.35 4.80 -15.56
C VAL A 76 -3.45 3.64 -16.55
N GLU A 77 -3.46 3.97 -17.84
CA GLU A 77 -3.43 2.98 -18.91
C GLU A 77 -2.22 2.06 -18.77
N GLY A 78 -2.45 0.75 -18.95
CA GLY A 78 -1.42 -0.27 -18.81
C GLY A 78 -0.99 -0.58 -17.37
N ALA A 79 -1.57 0.09 -16.36
CA ALA A 79 -1.29 -0.02 -14.91
C ALA A 79 0.15 0.32 -14.47
N LEU A 80 1.16 0.11 -15.33
CA LEU A 80 2.58 0.35 -15.08
C LEU A 80 3.09 -0.38 -13.83
N PHE A 81 2.74 -1.66 -13.72
CA PHE A 81 3.10 -2.50 -12.56
C PHE A 81 4.62 -2.64 -12.40
N SER A 82 5.09 -2.47 -11.16
CA SER A 82 6.45 -2.77 -10.72
C SER A 82 6.42 -3.34 -9.31
N ILE A 83 7.43 -4.14 -8.97
CA ILE A 83 7.57 -4.78 -7.65
C ILE A 83 9.06 -4.90 -7.30
N GLY A 84 9.36 -4.82 -6.00
CA GLY A 84 10.69 -4.93 -5.43
C GLY A 84 10.60 -5.17 -3.92
N ASP A 85 11.71 -4.91 -3.21
CA ASP A 85 11.79 -4.99 -1.75
C ASP A 85 11.46 -6.37 -1.16
N GLY A 86 12.29 -7.37 -1.51
CA GLY A 86 12.10 -8.73 -1.05
C GLY A 86 12.61 -8.92 0.38
N HIS A 87 11.80 -9.51 1.26
CA HIS A 87 12.20 -9.83 2.62
C HIS A 87 12.23 -11.34 2.85
N ALA A 88 13.33 -11.87 3.39
CA ALA A 88 13.37 -13.26 3.85
C ALA A 88 12.56 -13.45 5.14
N ALA A 89 12.47 -12.41 5.98
CA ALA A 89 11.60 -12.37 7.14
C ALA A 89 11.26 -10.93 7.54
N GLN A 90 9.99 -10.70 7.86
CA GLN A 90 9.46 -9.44 8.40
C GLN A 90 8.39 -9.74 9.47
N GLY A 91 8.35 -8.92 10.52
CA GLY A 91 7.28 -8.91 11.52
C GLY A 91 6.27 -7.81 11.27
N ASP A 92 5.06 -7.95 11.83
CA ASP A 92 4.06 -6.88 11.81
C ASP A 92 4.63 -5.61 12.48
N GLY A 93 4.47 -4.48 11.81
CA GLY A 93 4.94 -3.16 12.24
C GLY A 93 6.36 -2.81 11.80
N GLU A 94 7.16 -3.77 11.29
CA GLU A 94 8.53 -3.53 10.83
C GLU A 94 9.35 -2.63 11.79
N VAL A 95 9.26 -2.95 13.08
CA VAL A 95 9.49 -1.96 14.16
C VAL A 95 10.89 -1.33 14.23
N CYS A 96 11.92 -1.95 13.63
CA CYS A 96 13.27 -1.39 13.58
C CYS A 96 13.60 -0.68 12.25
N GLY A 97 12.63 -0.58 11.34
CA GLY A 97 12.72 0.18 10.10
C GLY A 97 13.28 -0.58 8.91
N THR A 98 13.58 -1.87 9.09
CA THR A 98 14.08 -2.77 8.06
C THR A 98 13.62 -4.20 8.36
N ALA A 99 13.57 -5.03 7.34
CA ALA A 99 13.40 -6.47 7.46
C ALA A 99 14.74 -7.22 7.21
N ILE A 100 14.67 -8.54 7.03
CA ILE A 100 15.81 -9.29 6.45
C ILE A 100 15.77 -9.07 4.92
N GLU A 101 16.35 -7.96 4.47
CA GLU A 101 16.42 -7.58 3.05
C GLU A 101 17.12 -8.63 2.21
N THR A 102 16.47 -9.08 1.14
CA THR A 102 16.94 -10.22 0.34
C THR A 102 16.59 -10.04 -1.14
N PRO A 103 17.57 -10.18 -2.05
CA PRO A 103 17.28 -10.29 -3.47
C PRO A 103 16.33 -11.46 -3.75
N MET A 104 15.18 -11.18 -4.37
CA MET A 104 14.18 -12.19 -4.65
C MET A 104 13.90 -12.30 -6.15
N LYS A 105 13.68 -13.54 -6.59
CA LYS A 105 13.11 -13.84 -7.91
C LYS A 105 11.68 -14.33 -7.72
N VAL A 106 10.71 -13.56 -8.20
CA VAL A 106 9.29 -13.87 -8.07
C VAL A 106 8.67 -14.19 -9.43
N THR A 107 7.65 -15.05 -9.42
CA THR A 107 6.77 -15.27 -10.57
C THR A 107 5.38 -14.79 -10.19
N VAL A 108 4.83 -13.86 -10.95
CA VAL A 108 3.50 -13.28 -10.70
C VAL A 108 2.60 -13.47 -11.90
N ARG A 109 1.29 -13.56 -11.65
CA ARG A 109 0.25 -13.49 -12.68
C ARG A 109 -0.48 -12.17 -12.55
N LEU A 110 -0.50 -11.40 -13.63
CA LEU A 110 -1.26 -10.15 -13.69
C LEU A 110 -2.60 -10.43 -14.37
N THR A 111 -3.68 -9.93 -13.79
CA THR A 111 -5.04 -10.06 -14.33
C THR A 111 -5.78 -8.76 -14.08
N VAL A 112 -6.40 -8.23 -15.12
CA VAL A 112 -7.27 -7.05 -14.99
C VAL A 112 -8.61 -7.52 -14.48
N VAL A 113 -9.04 -6.97 -13.34
CA VAL A 113 -10.35 -7.23 -12.74
C VAL A 113 -11.17 -5.96 -12.85
N GLN A 114 -12.43 -6.10 -13.30
CA GLN A 114 -13.38 -4.99 -13.43
C GLN A 114 -14.43 -5.09 -12.33
N ASP A 115 -15.27 -4.06 -12.20
CA ASP A 115 -16.40 -4.02 -11.26
C ASP A 115 -16.02 -4.19 -9.78
N THR A 116 -14.83 -3.71 -9.40
CA THR A 116 -14.34 -3.67 -8.02
C THR A 116 -14.22 -2.23 -7.50
N PRO A 117 -15.31 -1.44 -7.42
CA PRO A 117 -15.25 -0.03 -7.04
C PRO A 117 -14.77 0.19 -5.59
N TYR A 118 -14.81 -0.86 -4.76
CA TYR A 118 -14.35 -0.85 -3.37
C TYR A 118 -12.81 -0.96 -3.22
N VAL A 119 -12.08 -1.34 -4.27
CA VAL A 119 -10.60 -1.41 -4.24
C VAL A 119 -10.04 -0.02 -4.55
N GLN A 120 -10.01 0.84 -3.53
CA GLN A 120 -9.48 2.21 -3.60
C GLN A 120 -8.09 2.34 -2.96
N THR A 121 -7.66 1.30 -2.24
CA THR A 121 -6.33 1.09 -1.66
C THR A 121 -5.90 -0.34 -1.97
N PRO A 122 -4.62 -0.71 -1.74
CA PRO A 122 -4.20 -2.10 -1.90
C PRO A 122 -5.04 -3.02 -1.02
N HIS A 123 -5.64 -4.06 -1.58
CA HIS A 123 -6.27 -5.13 -0.81
C HIS A 123 -5.52 -6.42 -1.10
N PHE A 124 -5.59 -7.42 -0.24
CA PHE A 124 -4.99 -8.72 -0.52
C PHE A 124 -5.82 -9.86 0.03
N ALA A 125 -5.79 -10.98 -0.67
CA ALA A 125 -6.34 -12.25 -0.21
C ALA A 125 -5.20 -13.21 0.08
N THR A 126 -5.27 -13.89 1.22
CA THR A 126 -4.31 -14.92 1.62
C THR A 126 -4.97 -16.29 1.58
N PRO A 127 -4.23 -17.35 1.20
CA PRO A 127 -4.74 -18.71 1.30
C PRO A 127 -4.96 -19.10 2.77
N SER A 128 -5.78 -20.11 3.00
CA SER A 128 -5.99 -20.71 4.32
C SER A 128 -4.66 -21.06 4.98
N ALA A 129 -4.48 -20.65 6.24
CA ALA A 129 -3.37 -21.06 7.08
C ALA A 129 -3.52 -22.51 7.62
N GLY A 130 -4.52 -23.27 7.16
CA GLY A 130 -4.76 -24.67 7.53
C GLY A 130 -5.30 -24.87 8.95
N SER A 131 -5.69 -23.80 9.65
CA SER A 131 -6.33 -23.92 10.96
C SER A 131 -7.85 -24.14 10.81
N PRO A 132 -8.52 -24.86 11.74
CA PRO A 132 -9.98 -25.00 11.71
C PRO A 132 -10.74 -23.67 11.75
N ALA A 133 -10.11 -22.62 12.28
CA ALA A 133 -10.66 -21.27 12.34
C ALA A 133 -10.36 -20.44 11.06
N ASP A 134 -9.68 -21.01 10.07
CA ASP A 134 -9.26 -20.36 8.82
C ASP A 134 -9.38 -21.36 7.67
N SER A 135 -10.58 -21.85 7.40
CA SER A 135 -10.83 -22.87 6.38
C SER A 135 -10.89 -22.29 4.95
N GLY A 136 -10.99 -20.97 4.80
CA GLY A 136 -11.22 -20.29 3.52
C GLY A 136 -10.11 -19.34 3.06
N GLY A 137 -9.07 -19.12 3.89
CA GLY A 137 -8.19 -17.97 3.71
C GLY A 137 -8.86 -16.70 4.20
N CYS A 138 -8.23 -15.55 3.95
CA CYS A 138 -8.73 -14.28 4.44
C CYS A 138 -8.62 -13.17 3.42
N TYR A 139 -9.61 -12.28 3.40
CA TYR A 139 -9.58 -11.05 2.63
C TYR A 139 -9.21 -9.88 3.54
N CYS A 140 -8.27 -9.05 3.06
CA CYS A 140 -7.69 -7.97 3.81
C CYS A 140 -7.77 -6.66 3.04
N THR A 141 -8.28 -5.62 3.70
CA THR A 141 -8.30 -4.24 3.16
C THR A 141 -7.25 -3.41 3.88
N THR A 142 -6.57 -2.50 3.17
CA THR A 142 -5.53 -1.66 3.78
C THR A 142 -5.96 -0.21 3.93
N GLY A 143 -5.36 0.47 4.90
CA GLY A 143 -5.39 1.91 5.02
C GLY A 143 -3.98 2.44 5.26
N VAL A 144 -3.69 3.61 4.68
CA VAL A 144 -2.37 4.22 4.74
C VAL A 144 -2.51 5.71 5.00
N ASP A 145 -1.94 6.17 6.11
CA ASP A 145 -2.00 7.57 6.54
C ASP A 145 -0.87 7.85 7.55
N PRO A 146 -0.25 9.05 7.53
CA PRO A 146 0.69 9.48 8.56
C PRO A 146 0.15 9.37 9.99
N ASP A 147 -1.18 9.48 10.17
CA ASP A 147 -1.82 9.19 11.43
C ASP A 147 -2.36 7.75 11.44
N ILE A 148 -1.81 6.91 12.33
CA ILE A 148 -2.20 5.50 12.46
C ILE A 148 -3.69 5.29 12.76
N ARG A 149 -4.34 6.23 13.48
CA ARG A 149 -5.79 6.17 13.73
C ARG A 149 -6.55 6.39 12.44
N GLU A 150 -6.11 7.27 11.56
CA GLU A 150 -6.76 7.46 10.27
C GLU A 150 -6.46 6.32 9.29
N ALA A 151 -5.26 5.75 9.32
CA ALA A 151 -4.93 4.55 8.56
C ALA A 151 -5.82 3.36 8.96
N THR A 152 -5.95 3.09 10.27
CA THR A 152 -6.84 2.03 10.78
C THR A 152 -8.31 2.28 10.43
N ARG A 153 -8.79 3.53 10.52
CA ARG A 153 -10.15 3.90 10.09
C ARG A 153 -10.35 3.68 8.60
N ALA A 154 -9.36 3.99 7.77
CA ALA A 154 -9.40 3.74 6.33
C ALA A 154 -9.47 2.24 6.02
N ALA A 155 -8.66 1.42 6.69
CA ALA A 155 -8.69 -0.04 6.54
C ALA A 155 -10.09 -0.62 6.85
N VAL A 156 -10.68 -0.23 7.98
CA VAL A 156 -12.03 -0.66 8.39
C VAL A 156 -13.10 -0.18 7.41
N ARG A 157 -13.02 1.07 6.92
CA ARG A 157 -13.94 1.59 5.90
C ARG A 157 -13.86 0.80 4.60
N GLY A 158 -12.65 0.41 4.19
CA GLY A 158 -12.42 -0.48 3.05
C GLY A 158 -13.12 -1.82 3.23
N MET A 159 -13.00 -2.43 4.41
CA MET A 159 -13.65 -3.72 4.70
C MET A 159 -15.18 -3.60 4.67
N ILE A 160 -15.74 -2.54 5.26
CA ILE A 160 -17.18 -2.28 5.19
C ILE A 160 -17.65 -2.13 3.75
N ALA A 161 -16.89 -1.42 2.90
CA ALA A 161 -17.22 -1.25 1.50
C ALA A 161 -17.16 -2.58 0.72
N TYR A 162 -16.14 -3.38 0.97
CA TYR A 162 -16.00 -4.74 0.42
C TYR A 162 -17.21 -5.60 0.81
N LEU A 163 -17.49 -5.74 2.11
CA LEU A 163 -18.57 -6.57 2.64
C LEU A 163 -19.95 -6.14 2.11
N GLY A 164 -20.18 -4.83 1.99
CA GLY A 164 -21.41 -4.32 1.38
C GLY A 164 -21.52 -4.67 -0.10
N ALA A 165 -20.43 -4.56 -0.86
CA ALA A 165 -20.41 -4.81 -2.29
C ALA A 165 -20.46 -6.31 -2.66
N THR A 166 -19.81 -7.18 -1.89
CA THR A 166 -19.67 -8.61 -2.24
C THR A 166 -20.62 -9.53 -1.48
N HIS A 167 -21.11 -9.11 -0.30
CA HIS A 167 -22.01 -9.91 0.54
C HIS A 167 -23.35 -9.23 0.82
N GLY A 168 -23.59 -8.04 0.26
CA GLY A 168 -24.87 -7.33 0.41
C GLY A 168 -25.17 -6.85 1.84
N LEU A 169 -24.16 -6.81 2.71
CA LEU A 169 -24.36 -6.37 4.10
C LEU A 169 -24.66 -4.87 4.17
N SER A 170 -25.52 -4.49 5.12
CA SER A 170 -25.67 -3.09 5.47
C SER A 170 -24.35 -2.56 6.05
N ARG A 171 -24.11 -1.24 5.94
CA ARG A 171 -22.89 -0.63 6.51
C ARG A 171 -22.75 -0.91 8.01
N THR A 172 -23.87 -0.94 8.73
CA THR A 172 -23.90 -1.18 10.18
C THR A 172 -23.57 -2.63 10.49
N ASP A 173 -24.17 -3.59 9.78
CA ASP A 173 -23.90 -5.02 10.01
C ASP A 173 -22.46 -5.36 9.64
N ALA A 174 -21.96 -4.84 8.52
CA ALA A 174 -20.56 -5.00 8.13
C ALA A 174 -19.60 -4.44 9.19
N TYR A 175 -19.92 -3.28 9.78
CA TYR A 175 -19.10 -2.68 10.83
C TYR A 175 -19.12 -3.51 12.12
N MET A 176 -20.30 -3.99 12.55
CA MET A 176 -20.41 -4.88 13.71
C MET A 176 -19.67 -6.20 13.47
N LEU A 177 -19.77 -6.76 12.26
CA LEU A 177 -19.04 -7.97 11.87
C LEU A 177 -17.52 -7.76 11.96
N CYS A 178 -17.00 -6.64 11.44
CA CYS A 178 -15.59 -6.29 11.58
C CYS A 178 -15.15 -6.26 13.05
N SER A 179 -16.03 -5.85 13.98
CA SER A 179 -15.70 -5.78 15.41
C SER A 179 -15.62 -7.15 16.10
N VAL A 180 -16.32 -8.17 15.61
CA VAL A 180 -16.42 -9.48 16.28
C VAL A 180 -15.67 -10.59 15.57
N ALA A 181 -15.42 -10.43 14.27
CA ALA A 181 -14.78 -11.43 13.41
C ALA A 181 -13.58 -10.88 12.62
N GLY A 182 -13.31 -9.57 12.70
CA GLY A 182 -12.20 -8.93 12.03
C GLY A 182 -10.95 -8.85 12.91
N ASP A 183 -9.79 -9.19 12.36
CA ASP A 183 -8.49 -8.92 12.99
C ASP A 183 -7.89 -7.63 12.42
N LEU A 184 -7.67 -6.60 13.25
CA LEU A 184 -6.93 -5.39 12.85
C LEU A 184 -5.43 -5.59 13.08
N ARG A 185 -4.63 -5.53 12.01
CA ARG A 185 -3.18 -5.76 11.99
C ARG A 185 -2.43 -4.51 11.52
N MET A 186 -1.19 -4.37 11.94
CA MET A 186 -0.28 -3.30 11.48
C MET A 186 0.75 -3.89 10.51
N HIS A 187 1.04 -3.18 9.42
CA HIS A 187 2.00 -3.60 8.38
C HIS A 187 3.39 -3.07 8.71
N GLU A 188 3.53 -1.74 8.72
CA GLU A 188 4.68 -0.98 9.17
C GLU A 188 4.21 0.17 10.07
N VAL A 189 5.03 0.58 11.04
CA VAL A 189 4.77 1.78 11.88
C VAL A 189 5.95 2.74 11.92
N VAL A 190 6.96 2.47 11.10
CA VAL A 190 8.19 3.25 11.08
C VAL A 190 8.03 4.51 10.22
N PRO A 191 8.44 5.69 10.71
CA PRO A 191 8.49 6.86 9.88
C PRO A 191 9.55 6.64 8.80
N SER A 192 9.17 6.70 7.53
CA SER A 192 10.13 6.85 6.45
C SER A 192 10.96 8.10 6.70
N HIS A 193 12.23 7.93 7.09
CA HIS A 193 13.16 9.03 7.32
C HIS A 193 13.53 9.66 5.97
N GLY A 194 12.66 10.53 5.48
CA GLY A 194 12.84 11.20 4.19
C GLY A 194 11.53 11.33 3.46
N ARG A 195 10.95 12.52 3.51
CA ARG A 195 9.70 12.86 2.84
C ARG A 195 9.71 12.36 1.38
N LEU A 196 8.66 11.60 1.06
CA LEU A 196 8.17 11.19 -0.27
C LEU A 196 8.88 10.03 -0.98
N PHE A 197 8.54 8.81 -0.56
CA PHE A 197 7.99 7.80 -1.48
C PHE A 197 6.48 7.70 -1.25
N ALA A 198 5.73 7.16 -2.20
CA ALA A 198 4.27 7.06 -2.17
C ALA A 198 3.78 6.76 -0.75
N ARG A 199 2.97 7.68 -0.20
CA ARG A 199 2.54 7.78 1.20
C ARG A 199 2.42 6.39 1.83
N ALA A 200 3.46 5.99 2.58
CA ALA A 200 3.48 4.86 3.49
C ALA A 200 3.66 5.48 4.88
N GLY A 201 2.55 5.47 5.60
CA GLY A 201 2.47 5.81 7.00
C GLY A 201 1.59 4.76 7.62
N GLY A 202 2.07 4.13 8.69
CA GLY A 202 1.27 3.26 9.56
C GLY A 202 0.29 2.37 8.81
N GLY A 203 0.75 1.38 8.04
CA GLY A 203 -0.17 0.50 7.32
C GLY A 203 -1.01 -0.31 8.32
N ALA A 204 -2.31 -0.38 8.13
CA ALA A 204 -3.17 -1.28 8.89
C ALA A 204 -4.10 -2.07 7.97
N SER A 205 -4.41 -3.32 8.33
CA SER A 205 -5.41 -4.12 7.62
C SER A 205 -6.45 -4.74 8.54
N VAL A 206 -7.69 -4.79 8.08
CA VAL A 206 -8.72 -5.66 8.69
C VAL A 206 -8.74 -6.96 7.91
N GLN A 207 -8.56 -8.08 8.60
CA GLN A 207 -8.67 -9.43 8.05
C GLN A 207 -10.06 -9.97 8.41
N ALA A 208 -10.92 -10.18 7.41
CA ALA A 208 -12.19 -10.87 7.58
C ALA A 208 -12.03 -12.33 7.12
N ARG A 209 -12.54 -13.26 7.92
CA ARG A 209 -12.57 -14.71 7.65
C ARG A 209 -13.93 -15.14 7.13
#